data_AF-A0A426Y9E0-F1
#
_entry.id   AF-A0A426Y9E0-F1
#
_cell.length_a   1.000
_cell.length_b   1.000
_cell.length_c   1.000
_cell.angle_alpha   90.00
_cell.angle_beta   90.00
_cell.angle_gamma   90.00
#
_symmetry.space_group_name_H-M   'P 1'
#
loop_
_entity.id
_entity.type
_entity.pdbx_description
1 polymer ?
#
loop_
_entity_poly.entity_id
_entity_poly.type
_entity_poly.pdbx_seq_one_letter_code
_entity_poly.pdbx_strand_id
1 'polypeptide(L)'
;MEDRAGVDKYFASIVTQLKFVDSKDPLVSRWSAISGSSQGLHFICALIDRVHIVGRLIRSQHEKILTLRATNEELKLGANQELLTATEHRAKEWKDEVKKSQTELESLRNQWRELEQEVGAEGSKVVTAYKASRGFELGLEKMGRVNYEFGYRVALEQLRGKHLEIAIEQDPIAECPDDANVEMDLN
;
A
#
# COMPACT_ATOMS: atom_id res chain seq x y z
N MET A 1 23.25 9.56 -33.74
CA MET A 1 24.08 9.24 -34.92
C MET A 1 24.21 10.52 -35.71
N GLU A 2 25.25 11.32 -35.44
CA GLU A 2 25.54 12.50 -36.25
C GLU A 2 25.90 12.06 -37.68
N ASP A 3 25.22 12.65 -38.64
CA ASP A 3 25.31 12.37 -40.05
C ASP A 3 26.69 12.73 -40.61
N ARG A 4 27.56 11.71 -40.77
CA ARG A 4 28.85 11.83 -41.47
C ARG A 4 28.71 12.43 -42.88
N ALA A 5 27.54 12.32 -43.52
CA ALA A 5 27.32 12.85 -44.86
C ALA A 5 27.24 14.39 -44.91
N GLY A 6 26.92 15.05 -43.79
CA GLY A 6 26.86 16.51 -43.72
C GLY A 6 28.24 17.19 -43.75
N VAL A 7 29.23 16.59 -43.08
CA VAL A 7 30.60 17.12 -43.00
C VAL A 7 31.31 16.99 -44.36
N ASP A 8 31.18 15.84 -45.01
CA ASP A 8 31.79 15.60 -46.33
C ASP A 8 31.20 16.50 -47.43
N LYS A 9 29.89 16.82 -47.37
CA LYS A 9 29.26 17.79 -48.28
C LYS A 9 29.79 19.21 -48.10
N TYR A 10 30.10 19.60 -46.87
CA TYR A 10 30.65 20.93 -46.58
C TYR A 10 32.08 21.08 -47.12
N PHE A 11 32.93 20.08 -46.94
CA PHE A 11 34.29 20.06 -47.51
C PHE A 11 34.26 20.00 -49.05
N ALA A 12 33.38 19.17 -49.64
CA ALA A 12 33.21 19.12 -51.09
C ALA A 12 32.76 20.48 -51.65
N SER A 13 31.86 21.20 -50.98
CA SER A 13 31.42 22.53 -51.40
C SER A 13 32.57 23.56 -51.37
N ILE A 14 33.39 23.58 -50.32
CA ILE A 14 34.55 24.48 -50.23
C ILE A 14 35.58 24.18 -51.33
N VAL A 15 35.91 22.91 -51.56
CA VAL A 15 36.87 22.51 -52.61
C VAL A 15 36.35 22.83 -54.01
N THR A 16 35.03 22.73 -54.23
CA THR A 16 34.40 23.04 -55.52
C THR A 16 34.34 24.55 -55.76
N GLN A 17 34.03 25.35 -54.73
CA GLN A 17 34.07 26.82 -54.83
C GLN A 17 35.48 27.36 -55.07
N LEU A 18 36.52 26.73 -54.51
CA LEU A 18 37.91 27.11 -54.77
C LEU A 18 38.37 26.83 -56.22
N LYS A 19 37.75 25.82 -56.88
CA LYS A 19 38.06 25.45 -58.27
C LYS A 19 37.22 26.19 -59.31
N PHE A 20 36.08 26.78 -58.92
CA PHE A 20 35.13 27.47 -59.83
C PHE A 20 35.34 28.99 -59.89
N VAL A 21 36.54 29.48 -59.54
CA VAL A 21 36.91 30.87 -59.82
C VAL A 21 37.50 30.94 -61.23
N ASP A 22 36.69 31.44 -62.16
CA ASP A 22 37.02 31.64 -63.57
C ASP A 22 38.27 32.52 -63.73
N SER A 23 39.06 32.21 -64.75
CA SER A 23 40.45 32.61 -64.94
C SER A 23 40.61 34.10 -65.26
N LYS A 24 40.45 34.97 -64.25
CA LYS A 24 40.99 36.34 -64.18
C LYS A 24 40.93 36.97 -62.79
N ASP A 25 40.75 36.16 -61.76
CA ASP A 25 40.67 36.66 -60.39
C ASP A 25 42.08 37.04 -59.88
N PRO A 26 42.31 38.28 -59.40
CA PRO A 26 43.62 38.73 -58.92
C PRO A 26 44.22 37.84 -57.82
N LEU A 27 43.37 37.07 -57.13
CA LEU A 27 43.78 36.10 -56.14
C LEU A 27 44.51 34.92 -56.80
N VAL A 28 43.98 34.30 -57.85
CA VAL A 28 44.59 33.11 -58.48
C VAL A 28 46.01 33.41 -58.98
N SER A 29 46.23 34.56 -59.62
CA SER A 29 47.56 34.99 -60.07
C SER A 29 48.52 35.31 -58.91
N ARG A 30 48.04 35.91 -57.82
CA ARG A 30 48.84 36.15 -56.60
C ARG A 30 49.21 34.84 -55.90
N TRP A 31 48.30 33.87 -55.87
CA TRP A 31 48.53 32.54 -55.30
C TRP A 31 49.58 31.76 -56.11
N SER A 32 49.55 31.80 -57.45
CA SER A 32 50.61 31.20 -58.29
C SER A 32 51.98 31.84 -58.07
N ALA A 33 52.05 33.17 -57.91
CA ALA A 33 53.31 33.89 -57.65
C ALA A 33 53.90 33.59 -56.26
N ILE A 34 53.05 33.43 -55.24
CA ILE A 34 53.47 33.12 -53.86
C ILE A 34 53.85 31.64 -53.74
N SER A 35 53.10 30.73 -54.38
CA SER A 35 53.34 29.29 -54.40
C SER A 35 54.66 28.90 -55.08
N GLY A 36 55.15 29.72 -56.02
CA GLY A 36 56.44 29.50 -56.69
C GLY A 36 57.65 29.98 -55.87
N SER A 37 57.41 30.67 -54.75
CA SER A 37 58.47 31.20 -53.88
C SER A 37 58.76 30.24 -52.72
N SER A 38 60.04 30.12 -52.33
CA SER A 38 60.48 29.33 -51.16
C SER A 38 59.70 29.71 -49.89
N GLN A 39 59.43 31.01 -49.69
CA GLN A 39 58.72 31.53 -48.53
C GLN A 39 57.24 31.11 -48.48
N GLY A 40 56.57 30.98 -49.64
CA GLY A 40 55.22 30.43 -49.75
C GLY A 40 55.17 28.93 -49.43
N LEU A 41 56.17 28.16 -49.84
CA LEU A 41 56.26 26.73 -49.52
C LEU A 41 56.45 26.48 -48.02
N HIS A 42 57.32 27.25 -47.33
CA HIS A 42 57.49 27.15 -45.89
C HIS A 42 56.20 27.47 -45.12
N PHE A 43 55.44 28.47 -45.58
CA PHE A 43 54.14 28.80 -44.99
C PHE A 43 53.12 27.64 -45.15
N ILE A 44 53.09 27.00 -46.32
CA ILE A 44 52.22 25.84 -46.58
C ILE A 44 52.61 24.66 -45.67
N CYS A 45 53.89 24.34 -45.52
CA CYS A 45 54.35 23.26 -44.64
C CYS A 45 53.94 23.51 -43.17
N ALA A 46 54.10 24.73 -42.67
CA ALA A 46 53.70 25.09 -41.30
C ALA A 46 52.18 24.95 -41.07
N LEU A 47 51.36 25.25 -42.08
CA LEU A 47 49.91 25.02 -42.02
C LEU A 47 49.58 23.52 -42.01
N ILE A 48 50.25 22.71 -42.83
CA ILE A 48 50.08 21.26 -42.86
C ILE A 48 50.43 20.65 -41.51
N ASP A 49 51.55 21.05 -40.89
CA ASP A 49 51.97 20.56 -39.59
C ASP A 49 50.94 20.91 -38.50
N ARG A 50 50.44 22.14 -38.50
CA ARG A 50 49.38 22.57 -37.57
C ARG A 50 48.09 21.76 -37.77
N VAL A 51 47.64 21.59 -39.01
CA VAL A 51 46.46 20.77 -39.33
C VAL A 51 46.68 19.33 -38.90
N HIS A 52 47.87 18.77 -39.09
CA HIS A 52 48.21 17.41 -38.66
C HIS A 52 48.19 17.27 -37.13
N ILE A 53 48.77 18.23 -36.40
CA ILE A 53 48.77 18.26 -34.92
C ILE A 53 47.34 18.34 -34.39
N VAL A 54 46.53 19.24 -34.93
CA VAL A 54 45.11 19.38 -34.55
C VAL A 54 44.33 18.11 -34.90
N GLY A 55 44.56 17.51 -36.07
CA GLY A 55 43.94 16.23 -36.45
C GLY A 55 44.30 15.08 -35.51
N ARG A 56 45.54 15.01 -35.02
CA ARG A 56 45.97 14.03 -34.02
C ARG A 56 45.28 14.27 -32.67
N LEU A 57 45.18 15.53 -32.23
CA LEU A 57 44.49 15.90 -31.00
C LEU A 57 43.00 15.54 -31.07
N ILE A 58 42.32 15.89 -32.16
CA ILE A 58 40.90 15.57 -32.39
C ILE A 58 40.68 14.07 -32.33
N ARG A 59 41.53 13.26 -32.98
CA ARG A 59 41.44 11.79 -32.93
C ARG A 59 41.59 11.28 -31.49
N SER A 60 42.59 11.75 -30.76
CA SER A 60 42.80 11.35 -29.36
C SER A 60 41.63 11.75 -28.45
N GLN A 61 41.06 12.94 -28.64
CA GLN A 61 39.87 13.38 -27.90
C GLN A 61 38.65 12.54 -28.26
N HIS A 62 38.46 12.19 -29.53
CA HIS A 62 37.37 11.33 -29.98
C HIS A 62 37.43 9.95 -29.31
N GLU A 63 38.60 9.32 -29.25
CA GLU A 63 38.79 8.05 -28.55
C GLU A 63 38.40 8.16 -27.06
N LYS A 64 38.81 9.24 -26.37
CA LYS A 64 38.43 9.47 -24.97
C LYS A 64 36.93 9.67 -24.79
N ILE A 65 36.25 10.34 -25.73
CA ILE A 65 34.79 10.51 -25.69
C ILE A 65 34.11 9.15 -25.88
N LEU A 66 34.63 8.31 -26.78
CA LEU A 66 34.09 6.96 -26.99
C LEU A 66 34.24 6.09 -25.74
N THR A 67 35.40 6.08 -25.11
CA THR A 67 35.62 5.30 -23.88
C THR A 67 34.73 5.81 -22.73
N LEU A 68 34.67 7.12 -22.52
CA LEU A 68 33.80 7.71 -21.49
C LEU A 68 32.33 7.41 -21.72
N ARG A 69 31.87 7.41 -22.98
CA ARG A 69 30.49 7.04 -23.32
C ARG A 69 30.22 5.58 -22.98
N ALA A 70 31.13 4.67 -23.35
CA ALA A 70 30.99 3.25 -23.03
C ALA A 70 30.92 3.01 -21.52
N THR A 71 31.84 3.61 -20.75
CA THR A 71 31.86 3.46 -19.29
C THR A 71 30.63 4.07 -18.62
N ASN A 72 30.09 5.16 -19.17
CA ASN A 72 28.87 5.79 -18.63
C ASN A 72 27.65 4.88 -18.83
N GLU A 73 27.50 4.30 -20.03
CA GLU A 73 26.41 3.34 -20.29
C GLU A 73 26.54 2.09 -19.42
N GLU A 74 27.75 1.56 -19.25
CA GLU A 74 28.00 0.40 -18.37
C GLU A 74 27.63 0.70 -16.91
N LEU A 75 28.09 1.84 -16.37
CA LEU A 75 27.74 2.27 -15.02
C LEU A 75 26.24 2.48 -14.85
N LYS A 76 25.58 3.09 -15.83
CA LYS A 76 24.13 3.33 -15.80
C LYS A 76 23.35 2.03 -15.80
N LEU A 77 23.73 1.07 -16.65
CA LEU A 77 23.10 -0.25 -16.69
C LEU A 77 23.35 -1.02 -15.38
N GLY A 78 24.58 -1.01 -14.87
CA GLY A 78 24.96 -1.66 -13.61
C GLY A 78 24.18 -1.10 -12.42
N ALA A 79 24.18 0.23 -12.24
CA ALA A 79 23.45 0.88 -11.15
C ALA A 79 21.94 0.62 -11.21
N ASN A 80 21.35 0.64 -12.42
CA ASN A 80 19.94 0.33 -12.60
C ASN A 80 19.64 -1.14 -12.29
N GLN A 81 20.49 -2.07 -12.70
CA GLN A 81 20.32 -3.49 -12.47
C GLN A 81 20.44 -3.83 -10.97
N GLU A 82 21.43 -3.27 -10.27
CA GLU A 82 21.60 -3.45 -8.82
C GLU A 82 20.42 -2.87 -8.03
N LEU A 83 19.97 -1.67 -8.42
CA LEU A 83 18.79 -1.06 -7.80
C LEU A 83 17.55 -1.91 -8.02
N LEU A 84 17.34 -2.41 -9.24
CA LEU A 84 16.20 -3.25 -9.60
C LEU A 84 16.21 -4.55 -8.78
N THR A 85 17.33 -5.28 -8.74
CA THR A 85 17.43 -6.54 -7.97
C THR A 85 17.23 -6.32 -6.47
N ALA A 86 17.75 -5.23 -5.91
CA ALA A 86 17.53 -4.87 -4.51
C ALA A 86 16.05 -4.56 -4.22
N THR A 87 15.37 -3.84 -5.12
CA THR A 87 13.94 -3.56 -4.97
C THR A 87 13.07 -4.80 -5.13
N GLU A 88 13.40 -5.69 -6.06
CA GLU A 88 12.71 -6.98 -6.24
C GLU A 88 12.87 -7.88 -5.01
N HIS A 89 14.07 -7.94 -4.43
CA HIS A 89 14.32 -8.69 -3.21
C HIS A 89 13.43 -8.20 -2.06
N ARG A 90 13.41 -6.89 -1.81
CA ARG A 90 12.56 -6.29 -0.77
C ARG A 90 11.07 -6.53 -1.02
N ALA A 91 10.62 -6.45 -2.28
CA ALA A 91 9.24 -6.74 -2.62
C ALA A 91 8.88 -8.21 -2.31
N LYS A 92 9.82 -9.14 -2.53
CA LYS A 92 9.64 -10.55 -2.17
C LYS A 92 9.58 -10.77 -0.66
N GLU A 93 10.48 -10.13 0.10
CA GLU A 93 10.47 -10.18 1.58
C GLU A 93 9.13 -9.69 2.14
N TRP A 94 8.67 -8.51 1.71
CA TRP A 94 7.37 -7.98 2.14
C TRP A 94 6.20 -8.88 1.75
N LYS A 95 6.26 -9.48 0.55
CA LYS A 95 5.24 -10.44 0.12
C LYS A 95 5.17 -11.65 1.03
N ASP A 96 6.32 -12.16 1.48
CA ASP A 96 6.38 -13.33 2.35
C ASP A 96 5.97 -12.98 3.80
N GLU A 97 6.31 -11.78 4.31
CA GLU A 97 5.81 -11.28 5.59
C GLU A 97 4.29 -11.08 5.57
N VAL A 98 3.73 -10.49 4.52
CA VAL A 98 2.27 -10.32 4.37
C VAL A 98 1.55 -11.67 4.39
N LYS A 99 2.09 -12.69 3.71
CA LYS A 99 1.51 -14.05 3.76
C LYS A 99 1.56 -14.62 5.17
N LYS A 100 2.68 -14.45 5.88
CA LYS A 100 2.83 -14.91 7.26
C LYS A 100 1.80 -14.25 8.17
N SER A 101 1.69 -12.91 8.16
CA SER A 101 0.68 -12.19 8.94
C SER A 101 -0.74 -12.61 8.57
N GLN A 102 -1.02 -12.88 7.29
CA GLN A 102 -2.32 -13.37 6.86
C GLN A 102 -2.64 -14.75 7.46
N THR A 103 -1.67 -15.67 7.53
CA THR A 103 -1.87 -16.97 8.18
C THR A 103 -2.08 -16.85 9.68
N GLU A 104 -1.37 -15.94 10.34
CA GLU A 104 -1.55 -15.67 11.78
C GLU A 104 -2.93 -15.08 12.07
N LEU A 105 -3.41 -14.16 11.24
CA LEU A 105 -4.75 -13.59 11.36
C LEU A 105 -5.85 -14.63 11.16
N GLU A 106 -5.69 -15.55 10.21
CA GLU A 106 -6.66 -16.63 10.01
C GLU A 106 -6.68 -17.61 11.20
N SER A 107 -5.51 -17.91 11.78
CA SER A 107 -5.38 -18.70 13.00
C SER A 107 -6.10 -18.03 14.18
N LEU A 108 -5.83 -16.74 14.43
CA LEU A 108 -6.49 -15.97 15.48
C LEU A 108 -8.00 -15.88 15.29
N ARG A 109 -8.46 -15.72 14.04
CA ARG A 109 -9.89 -15.72 13.71
C ARG A 109 -10.55 -17.06 14.08
N ASN A 110 -9.87 -18.17 13.83
CA ASN A 110 -10.39 -19.49 14.19
C ASN A 110 -10.43 -19.67 15.71
N GLN A 111 -9.39 -19.24 16.44
CA GLN A 111 -9.39 -19.25 17.90
C GLN A 111 -10.54 -18.40 18.47
N TRP A 112 -10.80 -17.22 17.90
CA TRP A 112 -11.92 -16.37 18.31
C TRP A 112 -13.27 -17.08 18.11
N ARG A 113 -13.45 -17.75 16.97
CA ARG A 113 -14.66 -18.52 16.68
C ARG A 113 -14.86 -19.67 17.66
N GLU A 114 -13.80 -20.38 18.00
CA GLU A 114 -13.84 -21.48 18.98
C GLU A 114 -14.24 -20.95 20.37
N LEU A 115 -13.61 -19.86 20.81
CA LEU A 115 -13.93 -19.22 22.08
C LEU A 115 -15.39 -18.72 22.11
N GLU A 116 -15.88 -18.12 21.02
CA GLU A 116 -17.26 -17.65 20.91
C GLU A 116 -18.26 -18.81 21.04
N GLN A 117 -17.96 -19.96 20.44
CA GLN A 117 -18.78 -21.17 20.60
C GLN A 117 -18.75 -21.72 22.02
N GLU A 118 -17.57 -21.76 22.66
CA GLU A 118 -17.42 -22.22 24.04
C GLU A 118 -18.18 -21.32 25.02
N VAL A 119 -18.00 -19.99 24.90
CA VAL A 119 -18.72 -19.00 25.71
C VAL A 119 -20.22 -19.10 25.48
N GLY A 120 -20.67 -19.31 24.23
CA GLY A 120 -22.08 -19.52 23.92
C GLY A 120 -22.66 -20.78 24.58
N ALA A 121 -21.93 -21.90 24.50
CA ALA A 121 -22.34 -23.16 25.10
C ALA A 121 -22.37 -23.07 26.63
N GLU A 122 -21.34 -22.50 27.24
CA GLU A 122 -21.24 -22.33 28.69
C GLU A 122 -22.28 -21.33 29.21
N GLY A 123 -22.47 -20.22 28.51
CA GLY A 123 -23.54 -19.27 28.80
C GLY A 123 -24.92 -19.94 28.78
N SER A 124 -25.19 -20.79 27.79
CA SER A 124 -26.44 -21.56 27.74
C SER A 124 -26.58 -22.48 28.95
N LYS A 125 -25.53 -23.21 29.34
CA LYS A 125 -25.55 -24.11 30.52
C LYS A 125 -25.78 -23.34 31.82
N VAL A 126 -25.09 -22.21 32.01
CA VAL A 126 -25.25 -21.37 33.20
C VAL A 126 -26.69 -20.86 33.31
N VAL A 127 -27.27 -20.44 32.18
CA VAL A 127 -28.67 -19.99 32.15
C VAL A 127 -29.64 -21.13 32.47
N THR A 128 -29.46 -22.33 31.91
CA THR A 128 -30.32 -23.48 32.26
C THR A 128 -30.15 -23.90 33.70
N ALA A 129 -28.93 -23.94 34.23
CA ALA A 129 -28.66 -24.27 35.64
C ALA A 129 -29.29 -23.24 36.59
N TYR A 130 -29.21 -21.95 36.26
CA TYR A 130 -29.86 -20.89 37.04
C TYR A 130 -31.38 -21.02 37.02
N LYS A 131 -32.00 -21.24 35.85
CA LYS A 131 -33.45 -21.45 35.73
C LYS A 131 -33.95 -22.69 36.46
N ALA A 132 -33.12 -23.72 36.58
CA ALA A 132 -33.43 -24.94 37.34
C ALA A 132 -33.13 -24.80 38.84
N SER A 133 -32.56 -23.69 39.30
CA SER A 133 -32.22 -23.51 40.71
C SER A 133 -33.46 -23.14 41.54
N ARG A 134 -33.53 -23.67 42.77
CA ARG A 134 -34.60 -23.36 43.73
C ARG A 134 -34.73 -21.86 44.02
N GLY A 135 -33.63 -21.11 43.97
CA GLY A 135 -33.65 -19.66 44.17
C GLY A 135 -34.42 -18.92 43.07
N PHE A 136 -34.34 -19.40 41.82
CA PHE A 136 -35.13 -18.87 40.71
C PHE A 136 -36.62 -19.19 40.87
N GLU A 137 -36.94 -20.44 41.22
CA GLU A 137 -38.31 -20.89 41.47
C GLU A 137 -38.99 -20.12 42.61
N LEU A 138 -38.33 -20.01 43.78
CA LEU A 138 -38.82 -19.21 44.91
C LEU A 138 -39.00 -17.73 44.54
N GLY A 139 -38.11 -17.21 43.69
CA GLY A 139 -38.24 -15.86 43.14
C GLY A 139 -39.52 -15.68 42.30
N LEU A 140 -39.83 -16.67 41.44
CA LEU A 140 -41.06 -16.69 40.65
C LEU A 140 -42.31 -16.81 41.54
N GLU A 141 -42.30 -17.69 42.54
CA GLU A 141 -43.42 -17.85 43.48
C GLU A 141 -43.71 -16.54 44.21
N LYS A 142 -42.66 -15.90 44.75
CA LYS A 142 -42.79 -14.60 45.43
C LYS A 142 -43.34 -13.52 44.51
N MET A 143 -42.88 -13.49 43.25
CA MET A 143 -43.39 -12.54 42.26
C MET A 143 -44.86 -12.81 41.91
N GLY A 144 -45.27 -14.09 41.81
CA GLY A 144 -46.66 -14.50 41.64
C GLY A 144 -47.56 -14.04 42.78
N ARG A 145 -47.11 -14.23 44.04
CA ARG A 145 -47.82 -13.77 45.24
C ARG A 145 -48.02 -12.26 45.24
N VAL A 146 -46.97 -11.48 44.94
CA VAL A 146 -47.06 -10.00 44.87
C VAL A 146 -48.05 -9.55 43.80
N ASN A 147 -48.06 -10.18 42.63
CA ASN A 147 -49.02 -9.86 41.57
C ASN A 147 -50.46 -10.22 41.94
N TYR A 148 -50.68 -11.39 42.52
CA TYR A 148 -52.01 -11.82 42.99
C TYR A 148 -52.53 -10.89 44.08
N GLU A 149 -51.70 -10.57 45.08
CA GLU A 149 -52.02 -9.62 46.14
C GLU A 149 -52.41 -8.25 45.56
N PHE A 150 -51.63 -7.74 44.62
CA PHE A 150 -51.94 -6.46 43.97
C PHE A 150 -53.28 -6.52 43.24
N GLY A 151 -53.52 -7.55 42.44
CA GLY A 151 -54.78 -7.74 41.72
C GLY A 151 -55.99 -7.88 42.65
N TYR A 152 -55.83 -8.61 43.75
CA TYR A 152 -56.84 -8.76 44.79
C TYR A 152 -57.18 -7.42 45.45
N ARG A 153 -56.16 -6.66 45.87
CA ARG A 153 -56.37 -5.31 46.45
C ARG A 153 -57.12 -4.40 45.48
N VAL A 154 -56.77 -4.41 44.20
CA VAL A 154 -57.48 -3.62 43.18
C VAL A 154 -58.95 -4.05 43.02
N ALA A 155 -59.21 -5.36 42.92
CA ALA A 155 -60.57 -5.89 42.77
C ALA A 155 -61.43 -5.60 44.02
N LEU A 156 -60.84 -5.73 45.21
CA LEU A 156 -61.46 -5.41 46.48
C LEU A 156 -61.90 -3.94 46.54
N GLU A 157 -61.03 -3.01 46.16
CA GLU A 157 -61.35 -1.58 46.13
C GLU A 157 -62.43 -1.24 45.08
N GLN A 158 -62.41 -1.90 43.91
CA GLN A 158 -63.49 -1.75 42.92
C GLN A 158 -64.85 -2.24 43.42
N LEU A 159 -64.87 -3.37 44.15
CA LEU A 159 -66.08 -3.92 44.75
C LEU A 159 -66.64 -2.96 45.80
N ARG A 160 -65.78 -2.44 46.69
CA ARG A 160 -66.15 -1.46 47.71
C ARG A 160 -66.70 -0.16 47.12
N GLY A 161 -66.13 0.32 46.01
CA GLY A 161 -66.66 1.46 45.28
C GLY A 161 -68.08 1.25 44.71
N LYS A 162 -68.50 0.00 44.51
CA LYS A 162 -69.84 -0.35 43.99
C LYS A 162 -70.85 -0.75 45.09
N HIS A 163 -70.39 -1.35 46.19
CA HIS A 163 -71.24 -1.85 47.28
C HIS A 163 -70.61 -1.59 48.65
N LEU A 164 -71.03 -0.52 49.32
CA LEU A 164 -70.39 -0.01 50.55
C LEU A 164 -70.65 -0.86 51.82
N GLU A 165 -71.60 -1.80 51.78
CA GLU A 165 -72.10 -2.54 52.95
C GLU A 165 -71.55 -3.98 53.08
N ILE A 166 -70.71 -4.45 52.16
CA ILE A 166 -70.18 -5.82 52.19
C ILE A 166 -68.97 -5.90 53.14
N ALA A 167 -69.14 -6.60 54.27
CA ALA A 167 -68.04 -6.94 55.18
C ALA A 167 -67.32 -8.21 54.71
N ILE A 168 -66.02 -8.13 54.48
CA ILE A 168 -65.17 -9.27 54.11
C ILE A 168 -64.25 -9.59 55.30
N GLU A 169 -64.28 -10.84 55.76
CA GLU A 169 -63.55 -11.33 56.93
C GLU A 169 -62.12 -11.79 56.56
N GLN A 170 -61.17 -11.39 57.41
CA GLN A 170 -59.73 -11.69 57.45
C GLN A 170 -58.88 -11.37 56.20
N ASP A 171 -57.58 -11.16 56.45
CA ASP A 171 -56.56 -10.96 55.43
C ASP A 171 -56.29 -12.32 54.74
N PRO A 172 -56.75 -12.54 53.50
CA PRO A 172 -56.61 -13.84 52.82
C PRO A 172 -55.15 -14.15 52.44
N ILE A 173 -54.23 -13.22 52.72
CA ILE A 173 -52.82 -13.25 52.34
C ILE A 173 -51.95 -13.72 53.52
N ALA A 174 -52.50 -13.77 54.74
CA ALA A 174 -51.82 -14.34 55.88
C ALA A 174 -51.58 -15.84 55.64
N GLU A 175 -50.32 -16.27 55.72
CA GLU A 175 -49.95 -17.68 55.56
C GLU A 175 -50.64 -18.50 56.65
N CYS A 176 -51.57 -19.38 56.22
CA CYS A 176 -52.36 -20.18 57.14
C CYS A 176 -51.42 -21.19 57.83
N PRO A 177 -51.38 -21.27 59.17
CA PRO A 177 -50.43 -22.13 59.88
C PRO A 177 -50.63 -23.63 59.59
N ASP A 178 -51.80 -24.02 59.10
CA ASP A 178 -52.10 -25.40 58.69
C ASP A 178 -51.43 -25.78 57.35
N ASP A 179 -51.20 -24.81 56.46
CA ASP A 179 -50.65 -25.04 55.12
C ASP A 179 -49.10 -25.06 55.10
N ALA A 180 -48.45 -24.59 56.16
CA ALA A 180 -46.99 -24.58 56.31
C ALA A 180 -46.36 -25.99 56.38
N ASN A 181 -47.19 -27.02 56.60
CA ASN A 181 -46.77 -28.41 56.80
C ASN A 181 -46.98 -29.26 55.55
N VAL A 182 -47.57 -28.69 54.51
CA VAL A 182 -47.89 -29.39 53.27
C VAL A 182 -46.69 -29.27 52.33
N GLU A 183 -45.88 -30.33 52.29
CA GLU A 183 -44.86 -30.50 51.26
C GLU A 183 -45.57 -30.61 49.91
N MET A 184 -45.49 -29.55 49.10
CA MET A 184 -45.98 -29.62 47.72
C MET A 184 -44.97 -30.43 46.92
N ASP A 185 -45.35 -31.63 46.50
CA ASP A 185 -44.53 -32.50 45.63
C ASP A 185 -44.12 -31.73 44.36
N LEU A 186 -42.84 -31.40 44.28
CA LEU A 186 -42.22 -30.83 43.08
C LEU A 186 -41.68 -31.98 42.23
N ASN A 187 -42.51 -32.46 41.30
CA ASN A 187 -42.12 -33.42 40.24
C ASN A 187 -41.27 -32.76 39.15
#